data_AF-A0A939ZJ89-F1
#
_entry.id   AF-A0A939ZJ89-F1
#
_cell.length_a   1.000
_cell.length_b   1.000
_cell.length_c   1.000
_cell.angle_alpha   90.00
_cell.angle_beta   90.00
_cell.angle_gamma   90.00
#
_symmetry.space_group_name_H-M   'P 1'
#
loop_
_entity.id
_entity.type
_entity.pdbx_description
1 polymer ?
#
loop_
_entity_poly.entity_id
_entity_poly.type
_entity_poly.pdbx_seq_one_letter_code
_entity_poly.pdbx_strand_id
1 'polypeptide(L)'
;GKIIHNLSRDGIEELANTKIREMQHEAYLITKKISALQLGMWILGKYTSHKPGVPFTDVMPPMSVFSSPISDKDSSFHTGDIASDISAHITRTSRDDSLPMFPAGVTIDYEDLKAGKYVYNNIISLSFLPADNIGTFPLPGSKAVLCYQDNNSPDIEKTYRKMLSLINKNNYRVVSDLYSISLINLYDDARNHTYFKYLFICVE
;
A
#
# COMPACT_ATOMS: atom_id res chain seq x y z
N GLY A 1 16.65 -5.71 35.45
CA GLY A 1 17.34 -4.42 35.58
C GLY A 1 18.67 -4.66 36.27
N LYS A 2 19.80 -4.48 35.57
CA LYS A 2 21.09 -4.31 36.24
C LYS A 2 21.07 -2.94 36.91
N ILE A 3 21.38 -2.96 38.19
CA ILE A 3 21.16 -1.91 39.16
C ILE A 3 22.10 -0.73 38.84
N ILE A 4 21.56 0.48 38.72
CA ILE A 4 22.29 1.74 38.44
C ILE A 4 23.34 2.03 39.54
N HIS A 5 23.15 1.49 40.74
CA HIS A 5 24.11 1.56 41.83
C HIS A 5 25.34 0.70 41.49
N ASN A 6 26.45 1.37 41.14
CA ASN A 6 27.83 0.88 40.89
C ASN A 6 28.36 1.02 39.45
N LEU A 7 27.70 1.77 38.57
CA LEU A 7 28.30 2.09 37.26
C LEU A 7 29.38 3.18 37.39
N SER A 8 30.52 2.99 36.73
CA SER A 8 31.50 4.06 36.49
C SER A 8 30.86 5.15 35.61
N ARG A 9 31.48 6.34 35.56
CA ARG A 9 31.04 7.40 34.64
C ARG A 9 30.87 6.89 33.21
N ASP A 10 31.86 6.15 32.70
CA ASP A 10 31.81 5.56 31.36
C ASP A 10 30.65 4.56 31.20
N GLY A 11 30.38 3.75 32.24
CA GLY A 11 29.23 2.85 32.25
C GLY A 11 27.87 3.56 32.28
N ILE A 12 27.80 4.74 32.90
CA ILE A 12 26.61 5.60 32.85
C ILE A 12 26.44 6.20 31.45
N GLU A 13 27.52 6.69 30.83
CA GLU A 13 27.51 7.24 29.46
C GLU A 13 27.10 6.17 28.42
N GLU A 14 27.63 4.95 28.52
CA GLU A 14 27.25 3.83 27.63
C GLU A 14 25.78 3.44 27.80
N LEU A 15 25.30 3.35 29.04
CA LEU A 15 23.90 3.05 29.33
C LEU A 15 22.99 4.15 28.78
N ALA A 16 23.33 5.43 29.01
CA ALA A 16 22.57 6.56 28.51
C ALA A 16 22.52 6.57 26.98
N ASN A 17 23.65 6.37 26.30
CA ASN A 17 23.71 6.30 24.85
C ASN A 17 22.89 5.14 24.28
N THR A 18 22.91 3.99 24.95
CA THR A 18 22.07 2.84 24.56
C THR A 18 20.59 3.17 24.69
N LYS A 19 20.18 3.79 25.80
CA LYS A 19 18.79 4.25 25.99
C LYS A 19 18.36 5.32 24.99
N ILE A 20 19.23 6.25 24.65
CA ILE A 20 18.97 7.26 23.61
C ILE A 20 18.72 6.57 22.26
N ARG A 21 19.56 5.60 21.87
CA ARG A 21 19.37 4.84 20.62
C ARG A 21 18.06 4.05 20.60
N GLU A 22 17.73 3.38 21.70
CA GLU A 22 16.45 2.66 21.85
C GLU A 22 15.27 3.62 21.65
N MET A 23 15.27 4.78 22.32
CA MET A 23 14.19 5.78 22.18
C MET A 23 14.12 6.38 20.78
N GLN A 24 15.26 6.64 20.13
CA GLN A 24 15.30 7.12 18.74
C GLN A 24 14.67 6.11 17.78
N HIS A 25 14.96 4.82 17.99
CA HIS A 25 14.36 3.75 17.21
C HIS A 25 12.85 3.65 17.44
N GLU A 26 12.37 3.71 18.68
CA GLU A 26 10.93 3.73 18.98
C GLU A 26 10.21 4.93 18.36
N ALA A 27 10.81 6.13 18.42
CA ALA A 27 10.27 7.33 17.79
C ALA A 27 10.17 7.19 16.26
N TYR A 28 11.15 6.54 15.63
CA TYR A 28 11.11 6.21 14.22
C TYR A 28 9.92 5.28 13.90
N LEU A 29 9.73 4.19 14.66
CA LEU A 29 8.62 3.26 14.47
C LEU A 29 7.25 3.93 14.61
N ILE A 30 7.10 4.82 15.60
CA ILE A 30 5.87 5.61 15.79
C ILE A 30 5.62 6.49 14.56
N THR A 31 6.65 7.16 14.05
CA THR A 31 6.54 7.99 12.84
C THR A 31 6.05 7.18 11.64
N LYS A 32 6.52 5.93 11.47
CA LYS A 32 6.04 5.06 10.39
C LYS A 32 4.56 4.72 10.54
N LYS A 33 4.13 4.37 11.76
CA LYS A 33 2.71 4.08 12.05
C LYS A 33 1.83 5.28 11.77
N ILE A 34 2.27 6.49 12.16
CA ILE A 34 1.59 7.73 11.82
C ILE A 34 1.51 7.92 10.30
N SER A 35 2.62 7.73 9.58
CA SER A 35 2.65 7.83 8.11
C SER A 35 1.70 6.84 7.43
N ALA A 36 1.60 5.60 7.93
CA ALA A 36 0.68 4.59 7.42
C ALA A 36 -0.79 5.00 7.62
N LEU A 37 -1.11 5.53 8.82
CA LEU A 37 -2.44 6.05 9.12
C LEU A 37 -2.78 7.28 8.29
N GLN A 38 -1.85 8.22 8.11
CA GLN A 38 -2.02 9.38 7.24
C GLN A 38 -2.31 8.98 5.81
N LEU A 39 -1.64 7.95 5.28
CA LEU A 39 -1.91 7.43 3.96
C LEU A 39 -3.30 6.78 3.87
N GLY A 40 -3.68 5.95 4.85
CA GLY A 40 -5.05 5.43 4.94
C GLY A 40 -6.10 6.54 4.94
N MET A 41 -5.90 7.58 5.77
CA MET A 41 -6.79 8.75 5.84
C MET A 41 -6.81 9.56 4.55
N TRP A 42 -5.67 9.69 3.85
CA TRP A 42 -5.61 10.36 2.55
C TRP A 42 -6.44 9.61 1.50
N ILE A 43 -6.33 8.27 1.44
CA ILE A 43 -7.13 7.43 0.56
C ILE A 43 -8.64 7.61 0.87
N LEU A 44 -9.02 7.57 2.16
CA LEU A 44 -10.41 7.77 2.60
C LEU A 44 -10.93 9.19 2.32
N GLY A 45 -10.10 10.22 2.49
CA GLY A 45 -10.48 11.60 2.20
C GLY A 45 -10.74 11.85 0.71
N LYS A 46 -10.01 11.15 -0.16
CA LYS A 46 -10.25 11.25 -1.61
C LYS A 46 -11.52 10.52 -2.06
N TYR A 47 -11.95 9.48 -1.35
CA TYR A 47 -13.20 8.78 -1.59
C TYR A 47 -14.43 9.69 -1.45
N THR A 48 -14.50 10.50 -0.39
CA THR A 48 -15.65 11.39 -0.16
C THR A 48 -15.81 12.46 -1.24
N SER A 49 -14.76 12.70 -2.02
CA SER A 49 -14.74 13.71 -3.09
C SER A 49 -15.18 13.17 -4.46
N HIS A 50 -15.33 11.85 -4.63
CA HIS A 50 -15.57 11.22 -5.94
C HIS A 50 -16.65 10.14 -5.87
N LYS A 51 -17.39 9.97 -6.96
CA LYS A 51 -18.44 8.95 -7.06
C LYS A 51 -17.83 7.54 -7.22
N PRO A 52 -18.27 6.53 -6.44
CA PRO A 52 -17.82 5.15 -6.63
C PRO A 52 -18.08 4.63 -8.06
N GLY A 53 -17.16 3.83 -8.60
CA GLY A 53 -17.25 3.22 -9.94
C GLY A 53 -17.13 4.20 -11.12
N VAL A 54 -16.72 5.45 -10.87
CA VAL A 54 -16.46 6.47 -11.89
C VAL A 54 -14.97 6.84 -11.87
N PRO A 55 -14.21 6.44 -12.90
CA PRO A 55 -12.80 6.80 -12.97
C PRO A 55 -12.55 8.29 -13.16
N PHE A 56 -11.46 8.78 -12.59
CA PHE A 56 -11.00 10.16 -12.68
C PHE A 56 -9.48 10.21 -12.71
N THR A 57 -8.91 11.39 -12.94
CA THR A 57 -7.47 11.63 -12.89
C THR A 57 -7.12 12.57 -11.75
N ASP A 58 -6.02 12.31 -11.06
CA ASP A 58 -5.51 13.18 -10.00
C ASP A 58 -3.98 13.09 -9.91
N VAL A 59 -3.39 14.04 -9.18
CA VAL A 59 -1.99 14.05 -8.81
C VAL A 59 -1.79 13.15 -7.60
N MET A 60 -0.85 12.22 -7.72
CA MET A 60 -0.43 11.35 -6.64
C MET A 60 0.60 12.07 -5.76
N PRO A 61 0.44 12.05 -4.43
CA PRO A 61 1.49 12.50 -3.53
C PRO A 61 2.75 11.63 -3.70
N PRO A 62 3.93 12.14 -3.34
CA PRO A 62 5.14 11.32 -3.27
C PRO A 62 4.91 10.13 -2.32
N MET A 63 5.09 8.92 -2.86
CA MET A 63 4.86 7.67 -2.15
C MET A 63 5.92 6.67 -2.55
N SER A 64 6.21 5.76 -1.62
CA SER A 64 7.00 4.57 -1.88
C SER A 64 6.15 3.31 -1.82
N VAL A 65 6.59 2.28 -2.54
CA VAL A 65 5.99 0.95 -2.60
C VAL A 65 7.03 -0.11 -2.25
N PHE A 66 6.63 -1.05 -1.41
CA PHE A 66 7.28 -2.34 -1.25
C PHE A 66 6.45 -3.41 -1.96
N SER A 67 7.08 -4.27 -2.74
CA SER A 67 6.40 -5.32 -3.51
C SER A 67 7.00 -6.70 -3.25
N SER A 68 6.16 -7.71 -3.11
CA SER A 68 6.53 -9.12 -3.15
C SER A 68 5.82 -9.79 -4.34
N PRO A 69 6.54 -10.54 -5.20
CA PRO A 69 5.90 -11.28 -6.27
C PRO A 69 4.99 -12.38 -5.73
N ILE A 70 3.90 -12.64 -6.45
CA ILE A 70 3.01 -13.78 -6.19
C ILE A 70 3.61 -15.03 -6.82
N SER A 71 3.55 -16.15 -6.10
CA SER A 71 4.23 -17.38 -6.47
C SER A 71 3.57 -18.09 -7.67
N ASP A 72 2.24 -18.11 -7.73
CA ASP A 72 1.46 -18.69 -8.84
C ASP A 72 0.48 -17.67 -9.42
N LYS A 73 1.00 -16.79 -10.28
CA LYS A 73 0.23 -15.73 -10.93
C LYS A 73 -0.96 -16.27 -11.74
N ASP A 74 -0.81 -17.41 -12.41
CA ASP A 74 -1.81 -17.87 -13.39
C ASP A 74 -3.11 -18.38 -12.75
N SER A 75 -3.08 -18.73 -11.45
CA SER A 75 -4.25 -19.15 -10.67
C SER A 75 -4.73 -18.10 -9.65
N SER A 76 -4.11 -16.91 -9.62
CA SER A 76 -4.31 -15.90 -8.57
C SER A 76 -5.45 -14.91 -8.87
N PHE A 77 -6.70 -15.39 -8.85
CA PHE A 77 -7.87 -14.56 -9.17
C PHE A 77 -8.50 -13.89 -7.94
N HIS A 78 -8.28 -14.45 -6.75
CA HIS A 78 -8.92 -14.07 -5.50
C HIS A 78 -7.88 -14.01 -4.38
N THR A 79 -8.19 -13.28 -3.31
CA THR A 79 -7.32 -13.18 -2.13
C THR A 79 -7.02 -14.55 -1.49
N GLY A 80 -7.96 -15.50 -1.58
CA GLY A 80 -7.75 -16.87 -1.08
C GLY A 80 -6.64 -17.61 -1.82
N ASP A 81 -6.45 -17.34 -3.11
CA ASP A 81 -5.46 -17.99 -3.97
C ASP A 81 -4.03 -17.60 -3.58
N ILE A 82 -3.87 -16.41 -2.99
CA ILE A 82 -2.58 -15.81 -2.62
C ILE A 82 -2.36 -15.70 -1.11
N ALA A 83 -3.12 -16.45 -0.30
CA ALA A 83 -3.09 -16.32 1.16
C ALA A 83 -1.69 -16.60 1.77
N SER A 84 -0.96 -17.57 1.21
CA SER A 84 0.42 -17.87 1.62
C SER A 84 1.38 -16.72 1.31
N ASP A 85 1.25 -16.13 0.12
CA ASP A 85 2.09 -15.01 -0.31
C ASP A 85 1.80 -13.77 0.55
N ILE A 86 0.53 -13.53 0.91
CA ILE A 86 0.12 -12.45 1.83
C ILE A 86 0.78 -12.65 3.19
N SER A 87 0.71 -13.87 3.73
CA SER A 87 1.34 -14.19 5.02
C SER A 87 2.86 -13.96 4.98
N ALA A 88 3.51 -14.34 3.89
CA ALA A 88 4.94 -14.09 3.68
C ALA A 88 5.27 -12.59 3.60
N HIS A 89 4.47 -11.81 2.87
CA HIS A 89 4.63 -10.35 2.77
C HIS A 89 4.47 -9.66 4.14
N ILE A 90 3.43 -10.02 4.90
CA ILE A 90 3.19 -9.47 6.25
C ILE A 90 4.30 -9.90 7.22
N THR A 91 4.78 -11.14 7.14
CA THR A 91 5.89 -11.61 7.97
C THR A 91 7.17 -10.83 7.69
N ARG A 92 7.43 -10.48 6.43
CA ARG A 92 8.60 -9.69 6.05
C ARG A 92 8.47 -8.24 6.53
N THR A 93 7.33 -7.61 6.32
CA THR A 93 7.06 -6.22 6.75
C THR A 93 6.95 -6.05 8.26
N SER A 94 6.69 -7.12 9.02
CA SER A 94 6.71 -7.09 10.49
C SER A 94 8.08 -7.31 11.11
N ARG A 95 9.04 -7.89 10.36
CA ARG A 95 10.42 -8.13 10.82
C ARG A 95 11.39 -7.04 10.41
N ASP A 96 11.10 -6.37 9.31
CA ASP A 96 11.93 -5.32 8.75
C ASP A 96 11.26 -3.96 8.99
N ASP A 97 11.75 -3.27 10.02
CA ASP A 97 11.26 -1.96 10.39
C ASP A 97 11.43 -0.91 9.30
N SER A 98 12.17 -1.17 8.21
CA SER A 98 12.28 -0.30 7.04
C SER A 98 11.06 -0.38 6.11
N LEU A 99 10.24 -1.43 6.20
CA LEU A 99 9.14 -1.67 5.27
C LEU A 99 7.76 -1.20 5.82
N PRO A 100 6.85 -0.73 4.96
CA PRO A 100 5.48 -0.46 5.35
C PRO A 100 4.66 -1.74 5.45
N MET A 101 3.78 -1.83 6.45
CA MET A 101 2.82 -2.93 6.62
C MET A 101 1.41 -2.56 6.11
N PHE A 102 1.08 -1.28 6.08
CA PHE A 102 -0.24 -0.77 5.75
C PHE A 102 -0.16 0.63 5.11
N PRO A 103 -1.02 0.97 4.14
CA PRO A 103 -2.01 0.11 3.50
C PRO A 103 -1.38 -0.88 2.54
N ALA A 104 -1.97 -2.08 2.49
CA ALA A 104 -1.55 -3.19 1.65
C ALA A 104 -2.58 -3.48 0.57
N GLY A 105 -2.11 -4.11 -0.51
CA GLY A 105 -2.96 -4.48 -1.63
C GLY A 105 -2.24 -5.42 -2.58
N VAL A 106 -2.71 -5.44 -3.81
CA VAL A 106 -2.16 -6.26 -4.88
C VAL A 106 -2.03 -5.44 -6.15
N THR A 107 -1.23 -5.93 -7.09
CA THR A 107 -1.21 -5.41 -8.45
C THR A 107 -1.81 -6.40 -9.44
N ILE A 108 -2.34 -5.88 -10.55
CA ILE A 108 -2.66 -6.63 -11.77
C ILE A 108 -1.81 -6.05 -12.89
N ASP A 109 -1.08 -6.92 -13.59
CA ASP A 109 -0.25 -6.54 -14.73
C ASP A 109 -1.08 -5.78 -15.79
N TYR A 110 -0.55 -4.67 -16.31
CA TYR A 110 -1.31 -3.83 -17.24
C TYR A 110 -1.68 -4.55 -18.54
N GLU A 111 -0.82 -5.44 -19.05
CA GLU A 111 -1.12 -6.21 -20.26
C GLU A 111 -2.20 -7.25 -19.99
N ASP A 112 -2.15 -7.93 -18.85
CA ASP A 112 -3.18 -8.87 -18.43
C ASP A 112 -4.53 -8.15 -18.22
N LEU A 113 -4.52 -6.96 -17.60
CA LEU A 113 -5.71 -6.13 -17.41
C LEU A 113 -6.37 -5.78 -18.75
N LYS A 114 -5.57 -5.38 -19.76
CA LYS A 114 -6.07 -5.09 -21.12
C LYS A 114 -6.63 -6.34 -21.80
N ALA A 115 -6.00 -7.50 -21.58
CA ALA A 115 -6.45 -8.77 -22.12
C ALA A 115 -7.69 -9.33 -21.39
N GLY A 116 -8.14 -8.71 -20.30
CA GLY A 116 -9.25 -9.20 -19.48
C GLY A 116 -8.86 -10.37 -18.56
N LYS A 117 -7.56 -10.60 -18.36
CA LYS A 117 -7.01 -11.60 -17.45
C LYS A 117 -6.77 -10.95 -16.08
N TYR A 118 -7.77 -10.96 -15.20
CA TYR A 118 -7.68 -10.28 -13.91
C TYR A 118 -7.01 -11.13 -12.83
N VAL A 119 -5.71 -11.40 -13.01
CA VAL A 119 -4.89 -12.15 -12.05
C VAL A 119 -3.90 -11.24 -11.32
N TYR A 120 -3.66 -11.52 -10.04
CA TYR A 120 -2.71 -10.77 -9.23
C TYR A 120 -1.27 -11.18 -9.53
N ASN A 121 -0.37 -10.21 -9.70
CA ASN A 121 1.06 -10.47 -9.96
C ASN A 121 1.98 -10.11 -8.78
N ASN A 122 1.62 -9.14 -7.94
CA ASN A 122 2.36 -8.83 -6.70
C ASN A 122 1.42 -8.52 -5.54
N ILE A 123 1.92 -8.71 -4.33
CA ILE A 123 1.41 -8.09 -3.11
C ILE A 123 2.24 -6.86 -2.82
N ILE A 124 1.58 -5.77 -2.42
CA ILE A 124 2.22 -4.48 -2.22
C ILE A 124 1.86 -3.87 -0.87
N SER A 125 2.76 -3.03 -0.37
CA SER A 125 2.51 -2.12 0.75
C SER A 125 2.99 -0.72 0.37
N LEU A 126 2.17 0.29 0.68
CA LEU A 126 2.43 1.70 0.33
C LEU A 126 2.86 2.52 1.54
N SER A 127 3.61 3.59 1.32
CA SER A 127 4.06 4.51 2.37
C SER A 127 4.21 5.94 1.86
N PHE A 128 3.98 6.94 2.73
CA PHE A 128 4.42 8.32 2.48
C PHE A 128 5.88 8.56 2.85
N LEU A 129 6.54 7.60 3.49
CA LEU A 129 7.97 7.71 3.74
C LEU A 129 8.74 7.61 2.42
N PRO A 130 9.85 8.36 2.29
CA PRO A 130 10.72 8.27 1.11
C PRO A 130 11.19 6.84 0.87
N ALA A 131 11.34 6.49 -0.41
CA ALA A 131 11.93 5.22 -0.81
C ALA A 131 13.41 5.15 -0.40
N ASP A 132 13.84 4.00 0.13
CA ASP A 132 15.25 3.68 0.38
C ASP A 132 15.97 3.15 -0.86
N ASN A 133 15.23 2.79 -1.92
CA ASN A 133 15.71 2.17 -3.16
C ASN A 133 16.43 0.83 -2.94
N ILE A 134 16.12 0.16 -1.83
CA ILE A 134 16.63 -1.17 -1.48
C ILE A 134 15.45 -2.11 -1.30
N GLY A 135 14.60 -1.82 -0.30
CA GLY A 135 13.35 -2.53 -0.07
C GLY A 135 12.16 -1.80 -0.69
N THR A 136 12.16 -0.48 -0.64
CA THR A 136 11.07 0.37 -1.10
C THR A 136 11.52 1.20 -2.30
N PHE A 137 10.61 1.38 -3.26
CA PHE A 137 10.87 2.13 -4.48
C PHE A 137 9.83 3.25 -4.64
N PRO A 138 10.16 4.39 -5.27
CA PRO A 138 9.18 5.42 -5.53
C PRO A 138 8.09 4.90 -6.47
N LEU A 139 6.86 5.42 -6.33
CA LEU A 139 5.85 5.20 -7.38
C LEU A 139 6.36 5.74 -8.73
N PRO A 140 6.08 5.03 -9.84
CA PRO A 140 6.68 5.34 -11.14
C PRO A 140 6.09 6.59 -11.83
N GLY A 141 5.08 7.25 -11.24
CA GLY A 141 4.48 8.46 -11.81
C GLY A 141 3.79 9.33 -10.76
N SER A 142 3.70 10.63 -11.05
CA SER A 142 3.06 11.65 -10.20
C SER A 142 1.60 11.92 -10.54
N LYS A 143 1.08 11.33 -11.62
CA LYS A 143 -0.32 11.40 -12.03
C LYS A 143 -0.87 9.98 -12.16
N ALA A 144 -2.14 9.80 -11.84
CA ALA A 144 -2.80 8.52 -11.96
C ALA A 144 -4.21 8.64 -12.55
N VAL A 145 -4.66 7.56 -13.18
CA VAL A 145 -6.08 7.28 -13.38
C VAL A 145 -6.53 6.44 -12.19
N LEU A 146 -7.56 6.92 -11.50
CA LEU A 146 -8.03 6.37 -10.23
C LEU A 146 -9.49 5.97 -10.31
N CYS A 147 -9.88 5.00 -9.50
CA CYS A 147 -11.28 4.69 -9.25
C CYS A 147 -11.47 4.13 -7.84
N TYR A 148 -12.65 4.36 -7.29
CA TYR A 148 -13.10 3.73 -6.04
C TYR A 148 -14.11 2.63 -6.34
N GLN A 149 -14.07 1.59 -5.52
CA GLN A 149 -15.12 0.59 -5.44
C GLN A 149 -15.56 0.41 -3.99
N ASP A 150 -16.86 0.34 -3.81
CA ASP A 150 -17.55 0.01 -2.56
C ASP A 150 -18.62 -1.08 -2.83
N ASN A 151 -19.34 -1.49 -1.79
CA ASN A 151 -20.41 -2.49 -1.90
C ASN A 151 -21.53 -2.12 -2.90
N ASN A 152 -21.72 -0.84 -3.19
CA ASN A 152 -22.76 -0.35 -4.10
C ASN A 152 -22.24 -0.14 -5.53
N SER A 153 -20.95 -0.37 -5.74
CA SER A 153 -20.31 -0.13 -7.02
C SER A 153 -20.69 -1.19 -8.05
N PRO A 154 -20.75 -0.82 -9.34
CA PRO A 154 -20.92 -1.80 -10.41
C PRO A 154 -19.77 -2.80 -10.41
N ASP A 155 -20.04 -3.98 -10.98
CA ASP A 155 -19.07 -5.03 -11.31
C ASP A 155 -17.66 -4.49 -11.58
N ILE A 156 -16.66 -5.05 -10.89
CA ILE A 156 -15.26 -4.59 -10.90
C ILE A 156 -14.67 -4.63 -12.31
N GLU A 157 -15.10 -5.57 -13.15
CA GLU A 157 -14.63 -5.60 -14.54
C GLU A 157 -15.11 -4.39 -15.34
N LYS A 158 -16.34 -3.91 -15.09
CA LYS A 158 -16.83 -2.67 -15.71
C LYS A 158 -15.99 -1.48 -15.25
N THR A 159 -15.53 -1.49 -14.02
CA THR A 159 -14.62 -0.45 -13.49
C THR A 159 -13.29 -0.47 -14.22
N TYR A 160 -12.66 -1.65 -14.38
CA TYR A 160 -11.42 -1.81 -15.14
C TYR A 160 -11.56 -1.31 -16.58
N ARG A 161 -12.62 -1.73 -17.29
CA ARG A 161 -12.90 -1.27 -18.66
C ARG A 161 -13.06 0.25 -18.75
N LYS A 162 -13.72 0.89 -17.77
CA LYS A 162 -13.86 2.36 -17.73
C LYS A 162 -12.52 3.05 -17.48
N MET A 163 -11.66 2.51 -16.60
CA MET A 163 -10.33 3.08 -16.35
C MET A 163 -9.47 3.02 -17.64
N LEU A 164 -9.42 1.87 -18.30
CA LEU A 164 -8.75 1.71 -19.60
C LEU A 164 -9.32 2.65 -20.67
N SER A 165 -10.65 2.79 -20.72
CA SER A 165 -11.31 3.73 -21.64
C SER A 165 -10.90 5.18 -21.38
N LEU A 166 -10.77 5.60 -20.11
CA LEU A 166 -10.30 6.94 -19.76
C LEU A 166 -8.84 7.16 -20.16
N ILE A 167 -7.97 6.17 -19.93
CA ILE A 167 -6.57 6.19 -20.37
C ILE A 167 -6.49 6.40 -21.89
N ASN A 168 -7.20 5.56 -22.65
CA ASN A 168 -7.18 5.62 -24.11
C ASN A 168 -7.77 6.93 -24.64
N LYS A 169 -8.89 7.41 -24.07
CA LYS A 169 -9.55 8.65 -24.51
C LYS A 169 -8.65 9.88 -24.38
N ASN A 170 -7.78 9.90 -23.38
CA ASN A 170 -6.88 11.02 -23.11
C ASN A 170 -5.47 10.80 -23.68
N ASN A 171 -5.21 9.67 -24.36
CA ASN A 171 -3.89 9.29 -24.88
C ASN A 171 -2.79 9.30 -23.81
N TYR A 172 -3.10 8.84 -22.60
CA TYR A 172 -2.11 8.79 -21.53
C TYR A 172 -1.09 7.67 -21.76
N ARG A 173 0.18 7.95 -21.43
CA ARG A 173 1.22 6.91 -21.39
C ARG A 173 1.14 6.19 -20.05
N VAL A 174 0.89 4.89 -20.07
CA VAL A 174 0.85 4.08 -18.84
C VAL A 174 2.27 3.77 -18.37
N VAL A 175 2.54 4.00 -17.09
CA VAL A 175 3.86 3.78 -16.47
C VAL A 175 3.81 2.83 -15.28
N SER A 176 2.67 2.18 -15.03
CA SER A 176 2.55 1.16 -14.00
C SER A 176 1.47 0.13 -14.27
N ASP A 177 1.52 -0.96 -13.50
CA ASP A 177 0.41 -1.88 -13.29
C ASP A 177 -0.79 -1.21 -12.61
N LEU A 178 -1.91 -1.93 -12.54
CA LEU A 178 -3.05 -1.54 -11.73
C LEU A 178 -2.80 -1.91 -10.27
N TYR A 179 -2.76 -0.90 -9.40
CA TYR A 179 -2.72 -1.04 -7.96
C TYR A 179 -4.16 -1.19 -7.44
N SER A 180 -4.40 -2.22 -6.64
CA SER A 180 -5.68 -2.49 -5.99
C SER A 180 -5.48 -2.61 -4.48
N ILE A 181 -5.71 -1.49 -3.79
CA ILE A 181 -5.58 -1.39 -2.33
C ILE A 181 -6.93 -1.69 -1.69
N SER A 182 -6.96 -2.67 -0.79
CA SER A 182 -8.18 -3.02 -0.06
C SER A 182 -8.06 -2.52 1.38
N LEU A 183 -8.91 -1.56 1.76
CA LEU A 183 -9.00 -1.11 3.14
C LEU A 183 -10.07 -1.95 3.85
N ILE A 184 -9.69 -3.14 4.31
CA ILE A 184 -10.57 -4.05 5.05
C ILE A 184 -10.61 -3.59 6.52
N ASN A 185 -11.80 -3.56 7.13
CA ASN A 185 -12.04 -3.32 8.56
C ASN A 185 -11.65 -1.94 9.14
N LEU A 186 -11.39 -0.92 8.32
CA LEU A 186 -11.28 0.47 8.84
C LEU A 186 -12.62 1.20 8.89
N TYR A 187 -13.68 0.62 8.33
CA TYR A 187 -14.92 1.35 8.01
C TYR A 187 -16.18 0.84 8.71
N ASP A 188 -16.20 -0.39 9.26
CA ASP A 188 -17.40 -0.90 9.94
C ASP A 188 -17.02 -1.85 11.10
N ASP A 189 -17.40 -1.46 12.32
CA ASP A 189 -17.36 -2.30 13.53
C ASP A 189 -18.55 -3.28 13.55
N ALA A 190 -19.59 -3.01 12.77
CA ALA A 190 -20.66 -3.95 12.51
C ALA A 190 -20.18 -4.93 11.43
N ARG A 191 -20.44 -6.22 11.65
CA ARG A 191 -19.96 -7.37 10.85
C ARG A 191 -20.49 -7.43 9.40
N ASN A 192 -20.87 -6.30 8.81
CA ASN A 192 -21.14 -6.20 7.39
C ASN A 192 -19.78 -6.18 6.69
N HIS A 193 -19.53 -7.14 5.81
CA HIS A 193 -18.32 -7.19 5.00
C HIS A 193 -18.29 -6.01 4.00
N THR A 194 -18.05 -4.78 4.49
CA THR A 194 -17.87 -3.59 3.67
C THR A 194 -16.45 -3.62 3.11
N TYR A 195 -16.34 -3.83 1.81
CA TYR A 195 -15.06 -3.74 1.12
C TYR A 195 -14.94 -2.36 0.49
N PHE A 196 -13.81 -1.70 0.75
CA PHE A 196 -13.42 -0.50 0.06
C PHE A 196 -12.15 -0.79 -0.74
N LYS A 197 -12.22 -0.59 -2.05
CA LYS A 197 -11.10 -0.74 -2.97
C LYS A 197 -10.72 0.60 -3.56
N TYR A 198 -9.46 0.96 -3.37
CA TYR A 198 -8.82 2.07 -4.05
C TYR A 198 -7.96 1.55 -5.18
N LEU A 199 -8.35 1.91 -6.40
CA LEU A 199 -7.74 1.45 -7.64
C LEU A 199 -6.98 2.60 -8.28
N PHE A 200 -5.74 2.39 -8.71
CA PHE A 200 -5.03 3.39 -9.51
C PHE A 200 -4.01 2.79 -10.48
N ILE A 201 -3.79 3.49 -11.59
CA ILE A 201 -2.73 3.23 -12.58
C ILE A 201 -1.97 4.54 -12.77
N CYS A 202 -0.65 4.55 -12.56
CA CYS A 202 0.18 5.71 -12.83
C CYS A 202 0.29 5.95 -14.33
N VAL A 203 0.18 7.22 -14.72
CA VAL A 203 0.18 7.67 -16.10
C VAL A 203 0.97 8.97 -16.26
N GLU A 204 1.37 9.26 -17.50
CA GLU A 204 1.97 10.53 -17.94
C GLU A 204 1.22 11.13 -19.13
#